data_AF-A0A258EWP4-F1
#
_entry.id   AF-A0A258EWP4-F1
#
_cell.length_a   1.000
_cell.length_b   1.000
_cell.length_c   1.000
_cell.angle_alpha   90.00
_cell.angle_beta   90.00
_cell.angle_gamma   90.00
#
_symmetry.space_group_name_H-M   'P 1'
#
loop_
_entity.id
_entity.type
_entity.pdbx_description
1 polymer ?
#
loop_
_entity_poly.entity_id
_entity_poly.type
_entity_poly.pdbx_seq_one_letter_code
_entity_poly.pdbx_strand_id
1 'polypeptide(L)' 'MQINLSNAVKFESRHNGPTEAEIAAMLDKIGASSLDELINQTVPKHIQLERPLQLPPAQLESEFLKSFK' A
#
# COMPACT_ATOMS: atom_id res chain seq x y z
N MET A 1 5.29 27.73 -6.67
CA MET A 1 4.74 26.39 -6.97
C MET A 1 5.79 25.64 -7.76
N GLN A 2 6.43 24.62 -7.19
CA GLN A 2 7.39 23.80 -7.94
C GLN A 2 6.60 22.70 -8.65
N ILE A 3 6.55 22.74 -9.98
CA ILE A 3 5.90 21.69 -10.77
C ILE A 3 6.89 20.54 -10.87
N ASN A 4 6.53 19.40 -10.30
CA ASN A 4 7.31 18.19 -10.48
C ASN A 4 6.97 17.59 -11.85
N LEU A 5 7.95 17.61 -12.76
CA LEU A 5 7.84 17.09 -14.12
C LEU A 5 8.15 15.58 -14.21
N SER A 6 8.56 14.94 -13.12
CA SER A 6 8.85 13.51 -13.10
C SER A 6 7.55 12.70 -12.97
N ASN A 7 7.28 11.83 -13.94
CA ASN A 7 6.13 10.93 -13.94
C ASN A 7 6.40 9.66 -13.10
N ALA A 8 6.83 9.86 -11.85
CA ALA A 8 7.17 8.80 -10.92
C ALA A 8 5.96 8.41 -10.07
N VAL A 9 4.92 7.89 -10.72
CA VAL A 9 3.70 7.41 -10.04
C VAL A 9 3.95 5.99 -9.53
N LYS A 10 3.75 5.76 -8.23
CA LYS A 10 3.85 4.42 -7.66
C LYS A 10 2.74 3.53 -8.21
N PHE A 11 3.06 2.29 -8.56
CA PHE A 11 2.06 1.34 -9.06
C PHE A 11 0.93 1.10 -8.06
N GLU A 12 1.25 1.04 -6.76
CA GLU A 12 0.27 0.80 -5.69
C GLU A 12 -0.88 1.82 -5.66
N SER A 13 -0.67 3.07 -6.07
CA SER A 13 -1.73 4.08 -6.10
C SER A 13 -2.71 3.91 -7.27
N ARG A 14 -2.36 3.11 -8.27
CA ARG A 14 -3.24 2.72 -9.39
C ARG A 14 -3.87 1.34 -9.17
N HIS A 15 -3.24 0.51 -8.34
CA HIS A 15 -3.67 -0.85 -8.02
C HIS A 15 -4.63 -0.90 -6.83
N ASN A 16 -4.33 -0.18 -5.75
CA ASN A 16 -5.19 -0.10 -4.58
C ASN A 16 -6.30 0.91 -4.84
N GLY A 17 -7.54 0.42 -4.92
CA GLY A 17 -8.70 1.25 -5.23
C GLY A 17 -9.02 2.30 -4.17
N PRO A 18 -9.15 1.93 -2.88
CA PRO A 18 -9.53 2.87 -1.84
C PRO A 18 -8.51 3.98 -1.61
N THR A 19 -8.99 5.21 -1.58
CA THR A 19 -8.26 6.39 -1.12
C THR A 19 -8.10 6.38 0.40
N GLU A 20 -7.20 7.22 0.93
CA GLU A 20 -7.02 7.38 2.38
C GLU A 20 -8.32 7.77 3.10
N ALA A 21 -9.15 8.62 2.48
CA ALA A 21 -10.43 9.04 3.03
C ALA A 21 -11.46 7.89 3.05
N GLU A 22 -11.48 7.06 2.01
CA GLU A 22 -12.33 5.87 1.97
C GLU A 22 -11.88 4.83 2.98
N ILE A 23 -10.56 4.61 3.13
CA ILE A 23 -9.99 3.73 4.15
C ILE A 23 -10.40 4.22 5.55
N ALA A 24 -10.31 5.52 5.83
CA ALA A 24 -10.74 6.09 7.11
C ALA A 24 -12.24 5.86 7.38
N ALA A 25 -13.09 6.06 6.37
CA ALA A 25 -14.53 5.81 6.50
C ALA A 25 -14.85 4.32 6.71
N MET A 26 -14.11 3.42 6.06
CA MET A 26 -14.25 1.97 6.25
C MET A 26 -13.80 1.54 7.65
N LEU A 27 -12.67 2.06 8.13
CA LEU A 27 -12.14 1.79 9.47
C LEU A 27 -13.10 2.24 10.58
N ASP A 28 -13.67 3.44 10.45
CA ASP A 28 -14.71 3.94 11.35
C ASP A 28 -15.94 3.02 11.36
N LYS A 29 -16.38 2.58 10.18
CA LYS A 29 -17.55 1.70 10.04
C LYS A 29 -17.38 0.36 10.75
N ILE A 30 -16.17 -0.20 10.75
CA ILE A 30 -15.86 -1.49 11.38
C ILE A 30 -15.39 -1.33 12.84
N GLY A 31 -15.14 -0.11 13.31
CA GLY A 31 -14.69 0.16 14.68
C GLY A 31 -13.20 -0.11 14.94
N ALA A 32 -12.34 -0.02 13.91
CA ALA A 32 -10.89 -0.14 14.04
C ALA A 32 -10.22 1.23 13.88
N SER A 33 -9.22 1.55 14.70
CA SER A 33 -8.50 2.83 14.64
C SER A 33 -7.42 2.89 13.56
N SER A 34 -6.99 1.74 13.03
CA SER A 34 -5.96 1.64 11.98
C SER A 34 -6.04 0.31 11.25
N LEU A 35 -5.38 0.23 10.08
CA LEU A 35 -5.17 -1.03 9.37
C LEU A 35 -4.37 -2.04 10.22
N ASP A 36 -3.37 -1.58 10.98
CA ASP A 36 -2.57 -2.45 11.85
C ASP A 36 -3.41 -3.06 12.97
N GLU A 37 -4.29 -2.26 13.60
CA GLU A 37 -5.23 -2.78 14.59
C GLU A 37 -6.15 -3.83 13.97
N LEU A 38 -6.74 -3.53 12.81
CA LEU A 38 -7.60 -4.45 12.09
C LEU A 38 -6.89 -5.78 11.79
N ILE A 39 -5.65 -5.73 11.29
CA ILE A 39 -4.83 -6.92 11.02
C ILE A 39 -4.57 -7.70 12.32
N ASN A 40 -4.27 -7.02 13.42
CA ASN A 40 -3.97 -7.64 14.71
C ASN A 40 -5.18 -8.32 15.36
N GLN A 41 -6.38 -7.79 15.13
CA GLN A 41 -7.64 -8.41 15.55
C GLN A 41 -8.03 -9.60 14.66
N THR A 42 -7.57 -9.62 13.40
CA THR A 42 -7.98 -10.63 12.40
C THR A 42 -7.03 -11.82 12.30
N VAL A 43 -5.71 -11.58 12.31
CA VAL A 43 -4.69 -12.62 12.09
C VAL A 43 -3.99 -12.94 13.42
N PRO A 44 -4.05 -14.19 13.91
CA PRO A 44 -3.38 -14.56 15.16
C PRO A 44 -1.89 -14.24 15.14
N LYS A 45 -1.41 -13.58 16.20
CA LYS A 45 -0.04 -13.04 16.27
C LYS A 45 1.06 -14.09 16.03
N HIS A 46 0.87 -15.32 16.50
CA HIS A 46 1.87 -16.38 16.39
C HIS A 46 2.07 -16.94 14.98
N ILE A 47 1.22 -16.57 14.01
CA ILE A 47 1.40 -16.91 12.58
C ILE A 47 1.70 -15.69 11.70
N GLN A 48 1.75 -14.48 12.26
CA GLN A 48 2.16 -13.30 11.50
C GLN A 48 3.67 -13.34 11.23
N LEU A 49 4.10 -12.72 10.13
CA LEU A 49 5.53 -12.54 9.87
C LEU A 49 6.15 -11.60 10.91
N GLU A 50 7.27 -12.01 11.50
CA GLU A 50 8.03 -11.21 12.48
C GLU A 50 8.90 -10.12 11.82
N ARG A 51 9.07 -10.19 10.50
CA ARG A 51 9.85 -9.24 9.71
C ARG A 51 9.19 -8.98 8.36
N PRO A 52 9.40 -7.79 7.76
CA PRO A 52 8.95 -7.52 6.40
C PRO A 52 9.51 -8.54 5.40
N LEU A 53 8.82 -8.66 4.26
CA LEU A 53 9.28 -9.48 3.15
C LEU A 53 10.64 -8.98 2.64
N GLN A 54 11.53 -9.92 2.34
CA GLN A 54 12.83 -9.61 1.75
C GLN A 54 12.68 -9.52 0.22
N LEU A 55 12.21 -8.38 -0.26
CA LEU A 55 11.96 -8.11 -1.67
C LEU A 55 12.92 -7.05 -2.23
N PRO A 56 13.20 -7.05 -3.54
CA PRO A 56 13.84 -5.91 -4.21
C PRO A 56 13.00 -4.63 -4.05
N PRO A 57 13.58 -3.45 -4.29
CA PRO A 57 12.83 -2.20 -4.34
C PRO A 57 11.67 -2.27 -5.34
N ALA A 58 10.55 -1.64 -4.99
CA ALA A 58 9.42 -1.51 -5.89
C ALA A 58 9.85 -0.77 -7.17
N GLN A 59 9.41 -1.29 -8.32
CA GLN A 59 9.61 -0.66 -9.62
C GLN A 59 8.41 0.22 -9.96
N LEU A 60 8.66 1.35 -10.63
CA LEU A 60 7.57 2.14 -11.23
C LEU A 60 7.02 1.40 -12.45
N GLU A 61 5.76 1.63 -12.77
CA GLU A 61 5.13 1.06 -13.97
C GLU A 61 5.87 1.46 -15.25
N SER A 62 6.33 2.71 -15.33
CA SER A 62 7.11 3.23 -16.46
C SER A 62 8.50 2.61 -16.59
N GLU A 63 9.11 2.16 -15.49
CA GLU A 63 10.40 1.47 -15.49
C GLU A 63 10.22 0.01 -15.90
N PHE A 64 9.17 -0.64 -15.39
CA PHE A 64 8.79 -1.98 -15.79
C PHE A 64 8.56 -2.04 -17.31
N LEU A 65 7.73 -1.17 -17.87
CA LEU A 65 7.45 -1.16 -19.31
C LEU A 65 8.70 -0.93 -20.19
N LYS A 66 9.71 -0.21 -19.71
CA LYS A 66 10.98 -0.03 -20.44
C LYS A 66 11.88 -1.27 -20.41
N SER A 67 11.80 -2.05 -19.34
CA SER A 67 12.65 -3.24 -19.13
C SER A 67 11.97 -4.54 -19.57
N PHE A 68 10.64 -4.53 -19.67
CA PHE A 68 9.81 -5.66 -20.08
C PHE A 68 9.98 -5.96 -21.57
N LYS A 69 10.13 -7.25 -21.93
CA LYS A 69 10.39 -7.75 -23.28
C LYS A 69 9.30 -8.71 -23.72
#